data_AF-A0A8J7B269-F1
#
_entry.id   AF-A0A8J7B269-F1
#
_cell.length_a   1.000
_cell.length_b   1.000
_cell.length_c   1.000
_cell.angle_alpha   90.00
_cell.angle_beta   90.00
_cell.angle_gamma   90.00
#
_symmetry.space_group_name_H-M   'P 1'
#
loop_
_entity.id
_entity.type
_entity.pdbx_description
1 polymer ?
#
loop_
_entity_poly.entity_id
_entity_poly.type
_entity_poly.pdbx_seq_one_letter_code
_entity_poly.pdbx_strand_id
1 'polypeptide(L)'
;MALQESVTANLMRLRDRLSQRLATSDGLGAMFGKDASPDLPSPSVIIEYIVPSNKNWAFRSWHRRMVKTAQRSQGFLRADRYRPLAIQEGCLKWYTVLHFEQPDQLRQWLQSSDREALLKAGRNIFTSYKFTSFETGMQGWFSDQSGEELTGLGPPAWKEILAVVLGLYPIIMVQGFILERLGVFEDWDPASAMLANNLITTCIFTLVVMPRIVRWLNFWLRPAHRRSPVQIEVVGTMVTLLAMAAMVYVFSEIA
;
A
#
# COMPACT_ATOMS: atom_id res chain seq x y z
N MET A 1 26.32 -8.12 40.02
CA MET A 1 25.48 -7.01 40.52
C MET A 1 25.78 -5.68 39.84
N ALA A 2 27.02 -5.17 39.86
CA ALA A 2 27.36 -3.85 39.28
C ALA A 2 27.07 -3.66 37.77
N LEU A 3 27.15 -4.73 36.95
CA LEU A 3 26.85 -4.67 35.51
C LEU A 3 25.34 -4.54 35.20
N GLN A 4 24.46 -4.96 36.11
CA GLN A 4 23.01 -4.89 35.90
C GLN A 4 22.48 -3.50 36.27
N GLU A 5 23.12 -2.85 37.25
CA GLU A 5 22.86 -1.46 37.62
C GLU A 5 23.31 -0.46 36.54
N SER A 6 24.43 -0.74 35.85
CA SER A 6 24.90 0.16 34.78
C SER A 6 24.01 0.13 33.54
N VAL A 7 23.49 -1.04 33.17
CA VAL A 7 22.55 -1.21 32.05
C VAL A 7 21.22 -0.54 32.35
N THR A 8 20.67 -0.72 33.55
CA THR A 8 19.41 -0.07 33.94
C THR A 8 19.55 1.45 34.02
N ALA A 9 20.68 1.97 34.52
CA ALA A 9 20.94 3.41 34.54
C ALA A 9 21.07 4.00 33.11
N ASN A 10 21.70 3.28 32.19
CA ASN A 10 21.81 3.72 30.79
C ASN A 10 20.46 3.70 30.07
N LEU A 11 19.62 2.69 30.32
CA LEU A 11 18.27 2.62 29.76
C LEU A 11 17.36 3.75 30.26
N MET A 12 17.45 4.12 31.55
CA MET A 12 16.71 5.28 32.07
C MET A 12 17.16 6.59 31.43
N ARG A 13 18.47 6.80 31.29
CA ARG A 13 19.00 8.00 30.61
C ARG A 13 18.59 8.08 29.14
N LEU A 14 18.52 6.93 28.46
CA LEU A 14 18.07 6.86 27.07
C LEU A 14 16.58 7.20 26.96
N ARG A 15 15.76 6.65 27.86
CA ARG A 15 14.33 6.96 27.95
C ARG A 15 14.08 8.44 28.13
N ASP A 16 14.80 9.08 29.05
CA ASP A 16 14.63 10.51 29.34
C ASP A 16 15.09 11.40 28.19
N ARG A 17 16.15 11.02 27.47
CA ARG A 17 16.56 11.75 26.25
C ARG A 17 15.53 11.60 25.13
N LEU A 18 14.90 10.43 25.00
CA LEU A 18 13.87 10.20 23.99
C LEU A 18 12.58 10.94 24.32
N SER A 19 12.13 10.95 25.58
CA SER A 19 10.95 11.72 25.99
C SER A 19 11.17 13.22 25.83
N GLN A 20 12.37 13.73 26.13
CA GLN A 20 12.71 15.13 25.91
C GLN A 20 12.73 15.51 24.42
N ARG A 21 13.22 14.62 23.55
CA ARG A 21 13.20 14.85 22.09
C ARG A 21 11.79 14.74 21.49
N LEU A 22 10.96 13.84 21.99
CA LEU A 22 9.56 13.73 21.60
C LEU A 22 8.76 14.98 22.03
N ALA A 23 9.03 15.54 23.22
CA ALA A 23 8.42 16.79 23.65
C ALA A 23 8.83 18.00 22.79
N THR A 24 10.06 18.04 22.27
CA THR A 24 10.46 19.06 21.28
C THR A 24 9.85 18.84 19.89
N SER A 25 9.39 17.62 19.58
CA SER A 25 8.73 17.29 18.31
C SER A 25 7.29 17.84 18.23
N ASP A 26 6.64 18.16 19.36
CA ASP A 26 5.35 18.87 19.35
C ASP A 26 5.45 20.25 18.68
N GLY A 27 6.65 20.85 18.63
CA GLY A 27 6.92 22.07 17.86
C GLY A 27 6.88 21.86 16.34
N LEU A 28 7.15 20.65 15.83
CA LEU A 28 6.96 20.32 14.42
C LEU A 28 5.46 20.23 14.07
N GLY A 29 4.62 19.77 15.00
CA GLY A 29 3.16 19.75 14.86
C GLY A 29 2.55 21.14 14.68
N ALA A 30 3.17 22.18 15.26
CA ALA A 30 2.75 23.57 15.02
C ALA A 30 3.11 24.08 13.60
N MET A 31 4.11 23.48 12.95
CA MET A 31 4.50 23.78 11.56
C MET A 31 3.63 23.02 10.54
N PHE A 32 3.08 21.87 10.95
CA PHE A 32 2.08 21.09 10.22
C PHE A 32 0.68 21.36 10.79
N GLY A 33 0.14 22.56 10.50
CA GLY A 33 -1.29 22.88 10.57
C GLY A 33 -2.10 22.13 11.64
N LYS A 34 -2.26 22.76 12.81
CA LYS A 34 -3.17 22.41 13.89
C LYS A 34 -4.58 22.08 13.39
N ASP A 35 -4.83 20.81 13.07
CA ASP A 35 -6.15 20.14 12.92
C ASP A 35 -6.03 18.58 12.85
N ALA A 36 -4.88 17.98 13.18
CA ALA A 36 -4.76 16.53 13.29
C ALA A 36 -5.22 16.07 14.69
N SER A 37 -6.53 15.93 14.87
CA SER A 37 -7.09 15.10 15.94
C SER A 37 -6.61 13.66 15.73
N PRO A 38 -6.42 12.83 16.78
CA PRO A 38 -5.99 11.44 16.61
C PRO A 38 -7.13 10.64 15.94
N ASP A 39 -7.09 10.63 14.61
CA ASP A 39 -8.11 10.00 13.77
C ASP A 39 -8.04 8.48 13.91
N LEU A 40 -9.12 7.88 14.38
CA LEU A 40 -9.44 6.49 14.05
C LEU A 40 -9.31 6.31 12.53
N PRO A 41 -8.84 5.16 12.02
CA PRO A 41 -8.67 4.92 10.59
C PRO A 41 -10.02 5.04 9.88
N SER A 42 -10.31 6.24 9.38
CA SER A 42 -11.53 6.55 8.66
C SER A 42 -11.30 6.15 7.20
N PRO A 43 -12.26 5.48 6.56
CA PRO A 43 -12.20 5.15 5.14
C PRO A 43 -11.88 6.41 4.32
N SER A 44 -10.72 6.41 3.67
CA SER A 44 -10.21 7.58 2.96
C SER A 44 -9.79 7.24 1.54
N VAL A 45 -9.96 8.20 0.63
CA VAL A 45 -9.50 8.08 -0.75
C VAL A 45 -8.54 9.21 -1.06
N ILE A 46 -7.36 8.84 -1.55
CA ILE A 46 -6.37 9.80 -2.05
C ILE A 46 -6.42 9.81 -3.57
N ILE A 47 -6.41 11.02 -4.08
CA ILE A 47 -6.67 11.32 -5.47
C ILE A 47 -5.55 12.23 -5.99
N GLU A 48 -4.80 11.78 -6.99
CA GLU A 48 -3.72 12.53 -7.62
C GLU A 48 -4.12 13.07 -9.00
N TYR A 49 -3.81 14.34 -9.28
CA TYR A 49 -4.01 14.96 -10.58
C TYR A 49 -2.71 15.55 -11.11
N ILE A 50 -2.37 15.28 -12.37
CA ILE A 50 -1.28 15.97 -13.07
C ILE A 50 -1.88 17.06 -13.95
N VAL A 51 -1.55 18.30 -13.62
CA VAL A 51 -2.15 19.49 -14.20
C VAL A 51 -1.07 20.35 -14.85
N PRO A 52 -1.22 20.72 -16.13
CA PRO A 52 -0.37 21.73 -16.76
C PRO A 52 -0.40 23.05 -15.99
N SER A 53 0.75 23.69 -15.80
CA SER A 53 0.89 24.92 -14.99
C SER A 53 0.02 26.07 -15.50
N ASN A 54 -0.26 26.11 -16.81
CA ASN A 54 -1.16 27.09 -17.43
C ASN A 54 -2.66 26.86 -17.12
N LYS A 55 -3.05 25.70 -16.57
CA LYS A 55 -4.43 25.35 -16.23
C LYS A 55 -4.73 25.35 -14.73
N ASN A 56 -3.81 25.87 -13.92
CA ASN A 56 -3.93 25.91 -12.46
C ASN A 56 -5.24 26.53 -11.95
N TRP A 57 -5.66 27.64 -12.53
CA TRP A 57 -6.89 28.32 -12.09
C TRP A 57 -8.13 27.51 -12.43
N ALA A 58 -8.19 26.94 -13.64
CA ALA A 58 -9.27 26.06 -14.07
C ALA A 58 -9.37 24.84 -13.16
N PHE A 59 -8.23 24.23 -12.81
CA PHE A 59 -8.17 23.11 -11.88
C PHE A 59 -8.65 23.49 -10.48
N ARG A 60 -8.21 24.63 -9.92
CA ARG A 60 -8.69 25.08 -8.60
C ARG A 60 -10.19 25.36 -8.57
N SER A 61 -10.75 25.87 -9.67
CA SER A 61 -12.20 26.08 -9.78
C SER A 61 -12.96 24.76 -9.83
N TRP A 62 -12.50 23.84 -10.67
CA TRP A 62 -13.05 22.49 -10.79
C TRP A 62 -12.94 21.70 -9.48
N HIS A 63 -11.78 21.69 -8.83
CA HIS A 63 -11.54 21.01 -7.55
C HIS A 63 -12.45 21.54 -6.44
N ARG A 64 -12.68 22.85 -6.37
CA ARG A 64 -13.65 23.43 -5.42
C ARG A 64 -15.07 22.90 -5.65
N ARG A 65 -15.48 22.70 -6.91
CA ARG A 65 -16.78 22.11 -7.22
C ARG A 65 -16.82 20.64 -6.80
N MET A 66 -15.76 19.88 -7.07
CA MET A 66 -15.66 18.49 -6.68
C MET A 66 -15.79 18.30 -5.16
N VAL A 67 -15.04 19.07 -4.37
CA VAL A 67 -15.13 19.03 -2.90
C VAL A 67 -16.53 19.44 -2.41
N LYS A 68 -17.16 20.46 -3.00
CA LYS A 68 -18.54 20.86 -2.65
C LYS A 68 -19.56 19.77 -2.93
N THR A 69 -19.37 19.00 -4.00
CA THR A 69 -20.24 17.87 -4.32
C THR A 69 -19.99 16.71 -3.35
N ALA A 70 -18.73 16.40 -3.03
CA ALA A 70 -18.40 15.39 -2.02
C ALA A 70 -18.97 15.74 -0.64
N GLN A 71 -18.95 17.02 -0.24
CA GLN A 71 -19.57 17.50 1.00
C GLN A 71 -21.08 17.23 1.11
N ARG A 72 -21.77 17.03 -0.01
CA ARG A 72 -23.21 16.71 -0.03
C ARG A 72 -23.49 15.21 0.02
N SER A 73 -22.46 14.39 -0.16
CA SER A 73 -22.62 12.94 -0.08
C SER A 73 -22.73 12.50 1.38
N GLN A 74 -23.52 11.45 1.60
CA GLN A 74 -23.74 10.91 2.93
C GLN A 74 -22.43 10.41 3.54
N GLY A 75 -22.19 10.72 4.81
CA GLY A 75 -21.00 10.26 5.53
C GLY A 75 -19.70 10.96 5.16
N PHE A 76 -19.73 12.07 4.43
CA PHE A 76 -18.54 12.90 4.22
C PHE A 76 -18.07 13.52 5.53
N LEU A 77 -16.80 13.31 5.90
CA LEU A 77 -16.20 13.89 7.10
C LEU A 77 -15.42 15.16 6.77
N ARG A 78 -14.38 15.03 5.93
CA ARG A 78 -13.49 16.14 5.59
C ARG A 78 -12.76 15.91 4.27
N ALA A 79 -12.18 16.99 3.75
CA ALA A 79 -11.32 16.96 2.57
C ALA A 79 -10.00 17.68 2.85
N ASP A 80 -8.89 16.95 2.79
CA ASP A 80 -7.56 17.52 3.02
C ASP A 80 -7.00 18.06 1.71
N ARG A 81 -6.35 19.22 1.82
CA ARG A 81 -5.73 19.91 0.69
C ARG A 81 -4.23 20.00 0.91
N TYR A 82 -3.49 19.45 -0.04
CA TYR A 82 -2.04 19.53 -0.03
C TYR A 82 -1.57 20.58 -1.04
N ARG A 83 -0.39 21.15 -0.79
CA ARG A 83 0.27 22.02 -1.75
C ARG A 83 0.67 21.21 -2.99
N PRO A 84 0.47 21.74 -4.21
CA PRO A 84 0.88 21.03 -5.41
C PRO A 84 2.41 20.90 -5.48
N LEU A 85 2.89 19.76 -5.96
CA LEU A 85 4.32 19.48 -6.15
C LEU A 85 4.70 19.71 -7.61
N ALA A 86 5.81 20.40 -7.86
CA ALA A 86 6.39 20.47 -9.21
C ALA A 86 7.08 19.14 -9.54
N ILE A 87 6.72 18.52 -10.67
CA ILE A 87 7.33 17.25 -11.11
C ILE A 87 8.28 17.46 -12.29
N GLN A 88 7.82 18.19 -13.30
CA GLN A 88 8.51 18.43 -14.58
C GLN A 88 8.23 19.86 -15.04
N GLU A 89 9.02 20.38 -15.99
CA GLU A 89 8.85 21.72 -16.53
C GLU A 89 7.41 21.92 -17.03
N GLY A 90 6.70 22.85 -16.39
CA GLY A 90 5.32 23.20 -16.77
C GLY A 90 4.22 22.26 -16.26
N CYS A 91 4.49 21.32 -15.34
CA CYS A 91 3.47 20.44 -14.76
C CYS A 91 3.48 20.43 -13.22
N LEU A 92 2.28 20.41 -12.64
CA LEU A 92 2.05 20.35 -11.19
C LEU A 92 1.23 19.12 -10.80
N LYS A 93 1.68 18.43 -9.76
CA LYS A 93 0.98 17.34 -9.10
C LYS A 93 0.08 17.87 -8.00
N TRP A 94 -1.21 17.56 -8.04
CA TRP A 94 -2.17 17.90 -7.00
C TRP A 94 -2.61 16.63 -6.28
N TYR A 95 -2.85 16.75 -4.98
CA TYR A 95 -3.38 15.67 -4.16
C TYR A 95 -4.65 16.14 -3.43
N THR A 96 -5.67 15.29 -3.45
CA THR A 96 -6.90 15.47 -2.67
C THR A 96 -7.13 14.22 -1.86
N VAL A 97 -7.39 14.38 -0.56
CA VAL A 97 -7.79 13.26 0.29
C VAL A 97 -9.20 13.53 0.78
N LEU A 98 -10.12 12.60 0.57
CA LEU A 98 -11.50 12.68 1.07
C LEU A 98 -11.70 11.59 2.11
N HIS A 99 -12.26 11.96 3.25
CA HIS A 99 -12.53 11.07 4.38
C HIS A 99 -14.03 10.87 4.54
N PHE A 100 -14.42 9.63 4.76
CA PHE A 100 -15.80 9.22 4.97
C PHE A 100 -15.94 8.44 6.27
N GLU A 101 -17.16 8.43 6.83
CA GLU A 101 -17.49 7.72 8.06
C GLU A 101 -17.50 6.20 7.85
N GLN A 102 -18.03 5.73 6.70
CA GLN A 102 -18.10 4.30 6.38
C GLN A 102 -17.58 3.97 4.97
N PRO A 103 -16.98 2.78 4.75
CA PRO A 103 -16.47 2.38 3.44
C PRO A 103 -17.55 2.35 2.34
N ASP A 104 -18.78 1.97 2.69
CA ASP A 104 -19.88 1.87 1.73
C ASP A 104 -20.33 3.24 1.22
N GLN A 105 -20.30 4.26 2.07
CA GLN A 105 -20.59 5.64 1.71
C GLN A 105 -19.51 6.22 0.77
N LEU A 106 -18.24 5.93 1.04
CA LEU A 106 -17.14 6.27 0.15
C LEU A 106 -17.32 5.63 -1.24
N ARG A 107 -17.68 4.34 -1.28
CA ARG A 107 -17.94 3.62 -2.55
C ARG A 107 -19.13 4.21 -3.31
N GLN A 108 -20.20 4.56 -2.62
CA GLN A 108 -21.36 5.22 -3.24
C GLN A 108 -20.97 6.56 -3.86
N TRP A 109 -20.17 7.38 -3.18
CA TRP A 109 -19.68 8.63 -3.76
C TRP A 109 -18.78 8.37 -4.99
N LEU A 110 -17.88 7.39 -4.91
CA LEU A 110 -17.02 7.01 -6.04
C LEU A 110 -17.82 6.54 -7.26
N GLN A 111 -18.98 5.92 -7.07
CA GLN A 111 -19.85 5.42 -8.13
C GLN A 111 -20.99 6.40 -8.51
N SER A 112 -21.03 7.58 -7.89
CA SER A 112 -22.12 8.54 -8.11
C SER A 112 -22.08 9.17 -9.50
N SER A 113 -23.26 9.42 -10.06
CA SER A 113 -23.44 10.18 -11.31
C SER A 113 -22.88 11.60 -11.19
N ASP A 114 -22.91 12.17 -9.99
CA ASP A 114 -22.36 13.48 -9.68
C ASP A 114 -20.84 13.52 -9.88
N ARG A 115 -20.12 12.49 -9.40
CA ARG A 115 -18.68 12.34 -9.64
C ARG A 115 -18.40 12.13 -11.13
N GLU A 116 -19.19 11.29 -11.80
CA GLU A 116 -19.03 11.07 -13.24
C GLU A 116 -19.19 12.37 -14.04
N ALA A 117 -20.19 13.20 -13.72
CA ALA A 117 -20.40 14.51 -14.34
C ALA A 117 -19.22 15.47 -14.08
N LEU A 118 -18.66 15.45 -12.87
CA LEU A 118 -17.47 16.25 -12.53
C LEU A 118 -16.25 15.81 -13.33
N LEU A 119 -16.01 14.51 -13.48
CA LEU A 119 -14.90 13.97 -14.27
C LEU A 119 -15.06 14.34 -15.74
N LYS A 120 -16.27 14.19 -16.29
CA LYS A 120 -16.59 14.61 -17.68
C LYS A 120 -16.29 16.08 -17.90
N ALA A 121 -16.63 16.95 -16.95
CA ALA A 121 -16.34 18.38 -17.00
C ALA A 121 -14.84 18.71 -16.80
N GLY A 122 -14.09 17.82 -16.15
CA GLY A 122 -12.67 17.98 -15.84
C GLY A 122 -11.70 17.44 -16.91
N ARG A 123 -12.16 16.63 -17.86
CA ARG A 123 -11.30 15.93 -18.85
C ARG A 123 -10.32 16.83 -19.61
N ASN A 124 -10.66 18.08 -19.86
CA ASN A 124 -9.78 19.03 -20.57
C ASN A 124 -8.84 19.81 -19.64
N ILE A 125 -8.89 19.58 -18.32
CA ILE A 125 -8.18 20.37 -17.32
C ILE A 125 -6.89 19.68 -16.85
N PHE A 126 -6.88 18.34 -16.76
CA PHE A 126 -5.74 17.54 -16.32
C PHE A 126 -5.27 16.58 -17.42
N THR A 127 -3.95 16.34 -17.50
CA THR A 127 -3.32 15.50 -18.53
C THR A 127 -3.37 14.02 -18.16
N SER A 128 -3.29 13.73 -16.87
CA SER A 128 -3.47 12.38 -16.34
C SER A 128 -4.01 12.46 -14.91
N TYR A 129 -4.75 11.43 -14.53
CA TYR A 129 -5.40 11.31 -13.24
C TYR A 129 -5.01 9.95 -12.64
N LYS A 130 -4.50 9.94 -11.41
CA LYS A 130 -4.04 8.73 -10.73
C LYS A 130 -4.65 8.69 -9.34
N PHE A 131 -5.48 7.71 -9.05
CA PHE A 131 -5.90 7.45 -7.67
C PHE A 131 -4.84 6.62 -6.95
N THR A 132 -4.65 6.87 -5.66
CA THR A 132 -3.73 6.08 -4.85
C THR A 132 -4.19 5.98 -3.39
N SER A 133 -5.22 5.18 -3.07
CA SER A 133 -5.43 4.87 -1.64
C SER A 133 -4.32 3.91 -1.19
N PHE A 134 -3.51 4.35 -0.24
CA PHE A 134 -2.53 3.50 0.43
C PHE A 134 -3.14 3.06 1.75
N GLU A 135 -3.58 1.81 1.87
CA GLU A 135 -3.85 1.24 3.20
C GLU A 135 -2.79 0.24 3.66
N THR A 136 -1.96 -0.33 2.78
CA THR A 136 -0.71 -1.00 3.20
C THR A 136 0.32 -0.93 2.07
N GLY A 137 1.62 -0.93 2.40
CA GLY A 137 2.70 -0.95 1.40
C GLY A 137 2.66 -2.15 0.44
N MET A 138 1.86 -3.17 0.74
CA MET A 138 1.65 -4.36 -0.11
C MET A 138 0.57 -4.15 -1.20
N GLN A 139 -0.40 -3.24 -1.00
CA GLN A 139 -1.49 -3.01 -1.95
C GLN A 139 -1.05 -2.39 -3.29
N GLY A 140 0.08 -1.68 -3.30
CA GLY A 140 0.65 -1.08 -4.52
C GLY A 140 1.13 -2.11 -5.55
N TRP A 141 1.41 -3.34 -5.13
CA TRP A 141 1.78 -4.42 -6.04
C TRP A 141 0.57 -4.98 -6.80
N PHE A 142 -0.64 -4.89 -6.24
CA PHE A 142 -1.85 -5.48 -6.82
C PHE A 142 -2.67 -4.49 -7.69
N SER A 143 -2.21 -3.25 -7.88
CA SER A 143 -3.01 -2.16 -8.45
C SER A 143 -2.77 -1.83 -9.93
N ASP A 144 -1.95 -2.60 -10.67
CA ASP A 144 -1.26 -2.02 -11.85
C ASP A 144 -1.83 -2.33 -13.25
N GLN A 145 -3.09 -2.76 -13.47
CA GLN A 145 -3.51 -3.12 -14.84
C GLN A 145 -4.92 -2.77 -15.31
N SER A 146 -5.81 -2.25 -14.47
CA SER A 146 -7.07 -1.70 -14.99
C SER A 146 -6.94 -0.19 -15.10
N GLY A 147 -6.84 0.34 -16.32
CA GLY A 147 -7.13 1.75 -16.62
C GLY A 147 -8.59 2.16 -16.30
N GLU A 148 -9.24 1.47 -15.37
CA GLU A 148 -10.56 1.75 -14.82
C GLU A 148 -10.42 2.26 -13.38
N GLU A 149 -11.04 3.41 -13.17
CA GLU A 149 -10.98 4.38 -12.07
C GLU A 149 -11.31 3.93 -10.63
N LEU A 150 -10.92 2.75 -10.15
CA LEU A 150 -11.26 2.33 -8.77
C LEU A 150 -10.08 1.67 -8.04
N THR A 151 -9.06 2.44 -7.70
CA THR A 151 -8.04 2.01 -6.73
C THR A 151 -8.47 2.42 -5.32
N GLY A 152 -8.93 1.45 -4.54
CA GLY A 152 -8.94 1.60 -3.09
C GLY A 152 -9.44 0.42 -2.27
N LEU A 153 -9.57 -0.74 -2.88
CA LEU A 153 -9.98 -1.97 -2.21
C LEU A 153 -9.18 -3.09 -2.86
N GLY A 154 -8.01 -3.40 -2.29
CA GLY A 154 -7.17 -4.50 -2.76
C GLY A 154 -7.92 -5.84 -2.80
N PRO A 155 -7.27 -6.90 -3.29
CA PRO A 155 -7.81 -8.26 -3.17
C PRO A 155 -8.14 -8.56 -1.69
N PRO A 156 -9.15 -9.41 -1.42
CA PRO A 156 -9.39 -9.89 -0.05
C PRO A 156 -8.12 -10.42 0.61
N ALA A 157 -7.92 -10.12 1.90
CA ALA A 157 -6.69 -10.46 2.64
C ALA A 157 -6.30 -11.95 2.54
N TRP A 158 -7.28 -12.86 2.47
CA TRP A 158 -7.01 -14.29 2.32
C TRP A 158 -6.36 -14.65 0.96
N LYS A 159 -6.68 -13.93 -0.12
CA LYS A 159 -6.06 -14.14 -1.44
C LYS A 159 -4.63 -13.62 -1.45
N GLU A 160 -4.40 -12.48 -0.77
CA GLU A 160 -3.07 -11.93 -0.57
C GLU A 160 -2.18 -12.90 0.22
N ILE A 161 -2.69 -13.46 1.33
CA ILE A 161 -1.98 -14.47 2.12
C ILE A 161 -1.60 -15.68 1.26
N LEU A 162 -2.54 -16.23 0.48
CA LEU A 162 -2.25 -17.38 -0.40
C LEU A 162 -1.19 -17.06 -1.46
N ALA A 163 -1.25 -15.86 -2.06
CA ALA A 163 -0.25 -15.42 -3.03
C ALA A 163 1.15 -15.29 -2.39
N VAL A 164 1.21 -14.75 -1.16
CA VAL A 164 2.46 -14.65 -0.39
C VAL A 164 3.02 -16.03 -0.09
N VAL A 165 2.21 -16.97 0.42
CA VAL A 165 2.67 -18.33 0.73
C VAL A 165 3.14 -19.05 -0.53
N LEU A 166 2.40 -18.94 -1.63
CA LEU A 166 2.76 -19.53 -2.93
C LEU A 166 4.12 -19.01 -3.43
N GLY A 167 4.40 -17.72 -3.27
CA GLY A 167 5.67 -17.13 -3.67
C GLY A 167 6.82 -17.44 -2.72
N LEU A 168 6.57 -17.45 -1.41
CA LEU A 168 7.61 -17.55 -0.40
C LEU A 168 8.10 -18.99 -0.18
N TYR A 169 7.19 -19.96 -0.22
CA TYR A 169 7.52 -21.38 0.00
C TYR A 169 8.66 -21.90 -0.91
N PRO A 170 8.61 -21.75 -2.25
CA PRO A 170 9.68 -22.25 -3.10
C PRO A 170 11.01 -21.52 -2.88
N ILE A 171 10.98 -20.24 -2.49
CA ILE A 171 12.21 -19.50 -2.17
C ILE A 171 12.89 -20.13 -0.97
N ILE A 172 12.14 -20.36 0.12
CA ILE A 172 12.71 -20.92 1.35
C ILE A 172 13.29 -22.31 1.08
N MET A 173 12.58 -23.16 0.33
CA MET A 173 13.07 -24.50 -0.01
C MET A 173 14.33 -24.48 -0.86
N VAL A 174 14.34 -23.71 -1.96
CA VAL A 174 15.51 -23.61 -2.86
C VAL A 174 16.69 -22.96 -2.15
N GLN A 175 16.45 -21.91 -1.37
CA GLN A 175 17.49 -21.20 -0.63
C GLN A 175 18.10 -22.09 0.45
N GLY A 176 17.28 -22.86 1.19
CA GLY A 176 17.76 -23.85 2.16
C GLY A 176 18.68 -24.88 1.50
N PHE A 177 18.23 -25.48 0.40
CA PHE A 177 19.01 -26.47 -0.35
C PHE A 177 20.33 -25.91 -0.89
N ILE A 178 20.32 -24.69 -1.44
CA ILE A 178 21.51 -24.03 -1.98
C ILE A 178 22.51 -23.69 -0.88
N LEU A 179 22.04 -23.14 0.24
CA LEU A 179 22.91 -22.73 1.35
C LEU A 179 23.56 -23.94 2.02
N GLU A 180 22.79 -25.01 2.24
CA GLU A 180 23.32 -26.27 2.76
C GLU A 180 24.35 -26.88 1.79
N ARG A 181 24.07 -26.89 0.48
CA ARG A 181 24.96 -27.50 -0.50
C ARG A 181 26.25 -26.72 -0.73
N LEU A 182 26.19 -25.39 -0.63
CA LEU A 182 27.35 -24.52 -0.86
C LEU A 182 28.16 -24.26 0.44
N GLY A 183 27.69 -24.70 1.61
CA GLY A 183 28.34 -24.42 2.90
C GLY A 183 28.43 -22.92 3.22
N VAL A 184 27.54 -22.12 2.62
CA VAL A 184 27.60 -20.65 2.76
C VAL A 184 27.15 -20.30 4.18
N PHE A 185 27.96 -19.47 4.85
CA PHE A 185 27.81 -19.07 6.26
C PHE A 185 28.33 -20.06 7.32
N GLU A 186 29.06 -21.12 6.96
CA GLU A 186 29.72 -21.99 7.96
C GLU A 186 30.72 -21.22 8.85
N ASP A 187 31.41 -20.23 8.28
CA ASP A 187 32.40 -19.40 9.01
C ASP A 187 31.77 -18.22 9.78
N TRP A 188 30.45 -18.03 9.68
CA TRP A 188 29.77 -16.87 10.25
C TRP A 188 29.13 -17.20 11.60
N ASP A 189 29.02 -16.20 12.48
CA ASP A 189 28.26 -16.37 13.72
C ASP A 189 26.78 -16.67 13.41
N PRO A 190 26.13 -17.65 14.08
CA PRO A 190 24.77 -18.08 13.74
C PRO A 190 23.74 -16.95 13.67
N ALA A 191 23.88 -15.91 14.50
CA ALA A 191 22.97 -14.76 14.48
C ALA A 191 23.14 -13.91 13.21
N SER A 192 24.39 -13.70 12.77
CA SER A 192 24.69 -12.93 11.56
C SER A 192 24.26 -13.67 10.28
N ALA A 193 24.48 -14.99 10.23
CA ALA A 193 24.03 -15.86 9.14
C ALA A 193 22.50 -15.84 9.01
N MET A 194 21.77 -15.96 10.13
CA MET A 194 20.31 -15.90 10.14
C MET A 194 19.78 -14.56 9.65
N LEU A 195 20.40 -13.44 10.06
CA LEU A 195 20.01 -12.10 9.61
C LEU A 195 20.26 -11.91 8.12
N ALA A 196 21.44 -12.30 7.62
CA ALA A 196 21.76 -12.20 6.20
C ALA A 196 20.81 -13.07 5.36
N ASN A 197 20.56 -14.31 5.81
CA ASN A 197 19.63 -15.23 5.17
C ASN A 197 18.21 -14.63 5.06
N ASN A 198 17.68 -14.11 6.16
CA ASN A 198 16.36 -13.48 6.19
C ASN A 198 16.28 -12.23 5.28
N LEU A 199 17.34 -11.42 5.29
CA LEU A 199 17.41 -10.23 4.44
C LEU A 199 17.42 -10.62 2.95
N ILE A 200 18.22 -11.62 2.57
CA ILE A 200 18.26 -12.15 1.20
C ILE A 200 16.89 -12.69 0.79
N THR A 201 16.26 -13.51 1.62
CA THR A 201 14.92 -14.06 1.35
C THR A 201 13.90 -12.93 1.15
N THR A 202 13.90 -11.94 2.04
CA THR A 202 12.97 -10.81 1.98
C THR A 202 13.19 -9.95 0.74
N CYS A 203 14.45 -9.68 0.36
CA CYS A 203 14.78 -8.95 -0.86
C CYS A 203 14.36 -9.69 -2.13
N ILE A 204 14.68 -10.98 -2.23
CA ILE A 204 14.28 -11.81 -3.37
C ILE A 204 12.75 -11.86 -3.47
N PHE A 205 12.07 -12.12 -2.36
CA PHE A 205 10.62 -12.19 -2.31
C PHE A 205 9.99 -10.88 -2.78
N THR A 206 10.42 -9.75 -2.22
CA THR A 206 9.84 -8.44 -2.49
C THR A 206 10.13 -7.94 -3.91
N LEU A 207 11.37 -8.08 -4.38
CA LEU A 207 11.82 -7.48 -5.64
C LEU A 207 11.58 -8.36 -6.86
N VAL A 208 11.62 -9.69 -6.70
CA VAL A 208 11.67 -10.64 -7.83
C VAL A 208 10.40 -11.47 -7.91
N VAL A 209 9.92 -11.96 -6.77
CA VAL A 209 8.83 -12.94 -6.73
C VAL A 209 7.46 -12.27 -6.68
N MET A 210 7.27 -11.30 -5.79
CA MET A 210 6.02 -10.55 -5.70
C MET A 210 5.56 -9.97 -7.05
N PRO A 211 6.38 -9.25 -7.84
CA PRO A 211 5.94 -8.74 -9.14
C PRO A 211 5.63 -9.85 -10.17
N ARG A 212 6.23 -11.04 -10.04
CA ARG A 212 5.90 -12.19 -10.90
C ARG A 212 4.58 -12.84 -10.50
N ILE A 213 4.37 -13.08 -9.20
CA ILE A 213 3.15 -13.68 -8.66
C ILE A 213 1.94 -12.82 -8.97
N VAL A 214 2.04 -11.50 -8.75
CA VAL A 214 0.98 -10.55 -9.13
C VAL A 214 0.65 -10.67 -10.61
N ARG A 215 1.66 -10.69 -11.49
CA ARG A 215 1.44 -10.76 -12.94
C ARG A 215 0.72 -12.05 -13.33
N TRP A 216 1.01 -13.16 -12.66
CA TRP A 216 0.40 -14.46 -12.94
C TRP A 216 -1.02 -14.57 -12.36
N LEU A 217 -1.23 -14.07 -11.15
CA LEU A 217 -2.50 -14.16 -10.44
C LEU A 217 -3.42 -12.96 -10.68
N ASN A 218 -3.05 -12.01 -11.55
CA ASN A 218 -3.82 -10.80 -11.82
C ASN A 218 -5.27 -11.11 -12.26
N PHE A 219 -5.49 -12.21 -12.96
CA PHE A 219 -6.84 -12.62 -13.37
C PHE A 219 -7.77 -12.96 -12.19
N TRP A 220 -7.18 -13.41 -11.07
CA TRP A 220 -7.86 -13.92 -9.87
C TRP A 220 -7.83 -12.94 -8.68
N LEU A 221 -6.76 -12.16 -8.55
CA LEU A 221 -6.56 -11.12 -7.54
C LEU A 221 -7.36 -9.85 -7.86
N ARG A 222 -8.68 -10.02 -8.04
CA ARG A 222 -9.59 -8.91 -8.32
C ARG A 222 -9.95 -8.18 -7.02
N PRO A 223 -10.20 -6.85 -7.10
CA PRO A 223 -10.72 -6.05 -5.99
C PRO A 223 -11.97 -6.68 -5.38
N ALA A 224 -12.08 -6.68 -4.05
CA ALA A 224 -13.22 -7.25 -3.31
C ALA A 224 -14.60 -6.68 -3.71
N HIS A 225 -14.62 -5.59 -4.48
CA HIS A 225 -15.83 -4.89 -4.95
C HIS A 225 -16.33 -5.28 -6.33
N ARG A 226 -15.50 -5.94 -7.15
CA ARG A 226 -16.01 -6.60 -8.35
C ARG A 226 -16.44 -7.99 -7.94
N ARG A 227 -17.76 -8.25 -7.94
CA ARG A 227 -18.30 -9.62 -7.88
C ARG A 227 -17.71 -10.40 -9.05
N SER A 228 -16.62 -11.12 -8.79
CA SER A 228 -16.03 -12.02 -9.77
C SER A 228 -17.05 -13.13 -10.02
N PRO A 229 -17.23 -13.59 -11.27
CA PRO A 229 -18.00 -14.79 -11.50
C PRO A 229 -17.37 -15.92 -10.68
N VAL A 230 -18.21 -16.67 -9.95
CA VAL A 230 -17.82 -17.73 -9.00
C VAL A 230 -16.85 -18.73 -9.64
N GLN A 231 -16.99 -18.97 -10.95
CA GLN A 231 -16.09 -19.81 -11.74
C GLN A 231 -14.62 -19.36 -11.67
N ILE A 232 -14.33 -18.06 -11.79
CA ILE A 232 -12.95 -17.54 -11.73
C ILE A 232 -12.39 -17.68 -10.32
N GLU A 233 -13.22 -17.51 -9.28
CA GLU A 233 -12.77 -17.67 -7.91
C GLU A 233 -12.41 -19.11 -7.60
N VAL A 234 -13.27 -20.07 -7.99
CA VAL A 234 -13.04 -21.50 -7.80
C VAL A 234 -11.82 -21.97 -8.60
N VAL A 235 -11.71 -21.57 -9.87
CA VAL A 235 -10.57 -21.94 -10.72
C VAL A 235 -9.27 -21.38 -10.15
N GLY A 236 -9.21 -20.10 -9.79
CA GLY A 236 -7.98 -19.52 -9.25
C GLY A 236 -7.58 -20.12 -7.90
N THR A 237 -8.55 -20.46 -7.05
CA THR A 237 -8.27 -21.14 -5.77
C THR A 237 -7.75 -22.55 -6.00
N MET A 238 -8.41 -23.31 -6.88
CA MET A 238 -8.01 -24.68 -7.21
C MET A 238 -6.63 -24.72 -7.88
N VAL A 239 -6.34 -23.82 -8.82
CA VAL A 239 -5.02 -23.68 -9.44
C VAL A 239 -3.95 -23.33 -8.41
N THR A 240 -4.23 -22.42 -7.48
CA THR A 240 -3.28 -22.03 -6.42
C THR A 240 -2.99 -23.21 -5.49
N LEU A 241 -4.01 -23.94 -5.05
CA LEU A 241 -3.85 -25.12 -4.19
C LEU A 241 -3.12 -26.26 -4.92
N LEU A 242 -3.44 -26.52 -6.19
CA LEU A 242 -2.73 -27.51 -7.00
C LEU A 242 -1.26 -27.13 -7.21
N ALA A 243 -0.97 -25.85 -7.46
CA ALA A 243 0.40 -25.37 -7.58
C ALA A 243 1.17 -25.56 -6.27
N MET A 244 0.56 -25.27 -5.11
CA MET A 244 1.17 -25.53 -3.81
C MET A 244 1.40 -27.03 -3.58
N ALA A 245 0.41 -27.88 -3.88
CA ALA A 245 0.55 -29.33 -3.74
C ALA A 245 1.64 -29.90 -4.66
N ALA A 246 1.72 -29.41 -5.90
CA ALA A 246 2.77 -29.79 -6.84
C ALA A 246 4.15 -29.33 -6.36
N MET A 247 4.28 -28.12 -5.81
CA MET A 247 5.53 -27.67 -5.20
C MET A 247 5.94 -28.57 -4.04
N VAL A 248 5.03 -28.90 -3.12
CA VAL A 248 5.30 -29.82 -2.00
C VAL A 248 5.80 -31.17 -2.52
N TYR A 249 5.11 -31.73 -3.52
CA TYR A 249 5.50 -33.00 -4.14
C TYR A 249 6.91 -32.92 -4.75
N VAL A 250 7.19 -31.90 -5.56
CA VAL A 250 8.51 -31.72 -6.20
C VAL A 250 9.61 -31.56 -5.15
N PHE A 251 9.40 -30.74 -4.12
CA PHE A 251 10.43 -30.56 -3.08
C PHE A 251 10.59 -31.80 -2.18
N SER A 252 9.54 -32.60 -1.97
CA SER A 252 9.69 -33.87 -1.25
C SER A 252 10.47 -34.94 -2.00
N GLU A 253 10.57 -34.83 -3.33
CA GLU A 253 11.39 -35.73 -4.16
C GLU A 253 12.85 -35.24 -4.28
N ILE A 254 13.10 -33.95 -3.99
CA ILE A 254 14.43 -33.31 -4.11
C ILE A 254 15.15 -33.23 -2.75
N ALA A 255 14.40 -33.10 -1.65
CA ALA A 255 14.92 -33.06 -0.28
C ALA A 255 15.22 -34.47 0.24
#